data_AF-A0A383BDV0-F1
#
_entry.id   AF-A0A383BDV0-F1
#
_cell.length_a   1.000
_cell.length_b   1.000
_cell.length_c   1.000
_cell.angle_alpha   90.00
_cell.angle_beta   90.00
_cell.angle_gamma   90.00
#
_symmetry.space_group_name_H-M   'P 1'
#
loop_
_entity.id
_entity.type
_entity.pdbx_description
1 polymer ?
#
loop_
_entity_poly.entity_id
_entity_poly.type
_entity_poly.pdbx_seq_one_letter_code
_entity_poly.pdbx_strand_id
1 'polypeptide(L)'
;MTLTATADESSAPSLDQPDISLSVRQTFGLDSDMEVPAFSQDSKLVPDVDDAYQFDHDTTMAILAGFAYNRRVMIQGYHGTGKSTHIEQAAARLNWPCVRVNLDSHISRIDLLGKDAIILRDGKQVTEFREGILPWALQHPCALVFDEYDAGRPDVMFVIQRILEADGKMTLLDQNKVIKPHPYFRLFSTTNTVGLGDTTGLYHGTQQINQGQMDRWS
;
A
#
# COMPACT_ATOMS: atom_id res chain seq x y z
N MET A 1 1.02 12.57 -3.58
CA MET A 1 -0.15 13.14 -2.90
C MET A 1 -0.35 12.37 -1.59
N THR A 2 -0.05 12.96 -0.43
CA THR A 2 -0.24 12.26 0.87
C THR A 2 -1.72 12.35 1.24
N LEU A 3 -2.44 11.24 1.16
CA LEU A 3 -3.83 11.19 1.59
C LEU A 3 -3.89 11.26 3.12
N THR A 4 -4.63 12.24 3.65
CA THR A 4 -5.13 12.20 5.02
C THR A 4 -5.97 10.93 5.20
N ALA A 5 -5.86 10.25 6.33
CA ALA A 5 -6.32 8.87 6.59
C ALA A 5 -7.85 8.61 6.52
N THR A 6 -8.62 9.48 5.87
CA THR A 6 -10.02 9.28 5.54
C THR A 6 -10.14 9.13 4.02
N ALA A 7 -10.35 7.90 3.54
CA ALA A 7 -10.64 7.66 2.14
C ALA A 7 -12.04 8.23 1.80
N ASP A 8 -12.11 9.12 0.83
CA ASP A 8 -13.37 9.63 0.30
C ASP A 8 -13.89 8.66 -0.78
N GLU A 9 -15.15 8.22 -0.71
CA GLU A 9 -15.77 7.33 -1.71
C GLU A 9 -15.67 7.91 -3.13
N SER A 10 -15.58 9.24 -3.27
CA SER A 10 -15.39 9.92 -4.56
C SER A 10 -14.02 9.69 -5.22
N SER A 11 -13.11 9.01 -4.53
CA SER A 11 -11.75 8.66 -4.99
C SER A 11 -11.62 7.21 -5.47
N ALA A 12 -12.68 6.40 -5.41
CA ALA A 12 -12.62 5.00 -5.81
C ALA A 12 -12.16 4.83 -7.28
N PRO A 13 -11.42 3.75 -7.59
CA PRO A 13 -11.04 3.44 -8.97
C PRO A 13 -12.26 3.36 -9.91
N SER A 14 -12.12 3.85 -11.13
CA SER A 14 -13.17 3.85 -12.15
C SER A 14 -13.48 2.44 -12.69
N LEU A 15 -12.47 1.57 -12.70
CA LEU A 15 -12.54 0.19 -13.13
C LEU A 15 -12.32 -0.75 -11.94
N ASP A 16 -13.10 -1.83 -11.88
CA ASP A 16 -13.02 -2.82 -10.80
C ASP A 16 -11.88 -3.84 -11.03
N GLN A 17 -11.36 -3.97 -12.25
CA GLN A 17 -10.25 -4.87 -12.57
C GLN A 17 -9.39 -4.34 -13.72
N PRO A 18 -8.09 -4.70 -13.77
CA PRO A 18 -7.23 -4.45 -14.93
C PRO A 18 -7.84 -5.05 -16.21
N ASP A 19 -7.82 -4.29 -17.29
CA ASP A 19 -8.46 -4.61 -18.57
C ASP A 19 -7.47 -4.67 -19.74
N ILE A 20 -6.21 -4.31 -19.49
CA ILE A 20 -5.11 -4.38 -20.47
C ILE A 20 -3.88 -5.07 -19.87
N SER A 21 -2.96 -5.46 -20.76
CA SER A 21 -1.66 -6.03 -20.43
C SER A 21 -0.58 -5.15 -21.04
N LEU A 22 0.45 -4.80 -20.27
CA LEU A 22 1.56 -3.96 -20.71
C LEU A 22 2.87 -4.75 -20.73
N SER A 23 3.61 -4.63 -21.84
CA SER A 23 4.95 -5.21 -21.98
C SER A 23 5.95 -4.49 -21.08
N VAL A 24 6.71 -5.24 -20.29
CA VAL A 24 7.74 -4.66 -19.41
C VAL A 24 8.84 -3.97 -20.23
N ARG A 25 9.26 -4.60 -21.32
CA ARG A 25 10.24 -4.05 -22.26
C ARG A 25 9.84 -2.71 -22.85
N GLN A 26 8.59 -2.57 -23.27
CA GLN A 26 8.12 -1.34 -23.90
C GLN A 26 7.82 -0.24 -22.88
N THR A 27 7.27 -0.61 -21.72
CA THR A 27 6.76 0.35 -20.73
C THR A 27 7.83 0.86 -19.77
N PHE A 28 8.74 -0.02 -19.36
CA PHE A 28 9.79 0.28 -18.38
C PHE A 28 11.20 0.32 -18.97
N GLY A 29 11.36 -0.07 -20.25
CA GLY A 29 12.67 -0.09 -20.91
C GLY A 29 13.60 -1.21 -20.41
N LEU A 30 13.06 -2.25 -19.77
CA LEU A 30 13.84 -3.35 -19.20
C LEU A 30 13.84 -4.58 -20.12
N ASP A 31 14.96 -5.29 -20.22
CA ASP A 31 15.07 -6.49 -21.06
C ASP A 31 14.32 -7.69 -20.43
N SER A 32 12.99 -7.71 -20.59
CA SER A 32 12.11 -8.76 -20.09
C SER A 32 10.91 -8.96 -21.00
N ASP A 33 10.55 -10.22 -21.24
CA ASP A 33 9.34 -10.62 -21.98
C ASP A 33 8.10 -10.71 -21.07
N MET A 34 8.24 -10.33 -19.80
CA MET A 34 7.11 -10.24 -18.88
C MET A 34 6.07 -9.24 -19.38
N GLU A 35 4.80 -9.59 -19.21
CA GLU A 35 3.69 -8.64 -19.30
C GLU A 35 3.02 -8.48 -17.93
N VAL A 36 2.49 -7.29 -17.67
CA VAL A 36 1.88 -6.94 -16.38
C VAL A 36 0.47 -6.40 -16.62
N PRO A 37 -0.54 -6.87 -15.86
CA PRO A 37 -1.88 -6.29 -15.92
C PRO A 37 -1.85 -4.80 -15.56
N ALA A 38 -2.66 -4.01 -16.26
CA ALA A 38 -2.77 -2.57 -16.07
C ALA A 38 -4.20 -2.09 -16.36
N PHE A 39 -4.48 -0.85 -16.00
CA PHE A 39 -5.77 -0.21 -16.27
C PHE A 39 -5.68 0.70 -17.50
N SER A 40 -6.67 0.65 -18.37
CA SER A 40 -6.75 1.54 -19.52
C SER A 40 -7.19 2.96 -19.15
N GLN A 41 -7.88 3.12 -18.02
CA GLN A 41 -8.40 4.39 -17.52
C GLN A 41 -7.67 4.80 -16.24
N ASP A 42 -7.36 6.08 -16.14
CA ASP A 42 -6.80 6.66 -14.94
C ASP A 42 -7.87 6.88 -13.85
N SER A 43 -7.38 7.15 -12.64
CA SER A 43 -8.21 7.61 -11.54
C SER A 43 -7.40 8.63 -10.73
N LYS A 44 -8.06 9.39 -9.86
CA LYS A 44 -7.39 10.39 -9.00
C LYS A 44 -6.34 9.79 -8.06
N LEU A 45 -6.35 8.48 -7.87
CA LEU A 45 -5.41 7.76 -7.01
C LEU A 45 -4.22 7.20 -7.78
N VAL A 46 -4.20 7.29 -9.12
CA VAL A 46 -3.01 6.95 -9.90
C VAL A 46 -1.98 8.06 -9.69
N PRO A 47 -0.72 7.74 -9.31
CA PRO A 47 0.32 8.75 -9.17
C PRO A 47 0.65 9.42 -10.51
N ASP A 48 1.15 10.65 -10.44
CA ASP A 48 1.62 11.35 -11.63
C ASP A 48 2.83 10.65 -12.26
N VAL A 49 2.83 10.60 -13.58
CA VAL A 49 3.94 10.07 -14.37
C VAL A 49 5.09 11.08 -14.41
N ASP A 50 6.28 10.65 -14.02
CA ASP A 50 7.54 11.36 -14.28
C ASP A 50 8.28 10.71 -15.45
N ASP A 51 8.22 11.33 -16.63
CA ASP A 51 8.86 10.84 -17.86
C ASP A 51 10.39 10.75 -17.78
N ALA A 52 11.03 11.47 -16.85
CA ALA A 52 12.47 11.43 -16.65
C ALA A 52 12.90 10.32 -15.68
N TYR A 53 11.96 9.59 -15.07
CA TYR A 53 12.27 8.56 -14.10
C TYR A 53 13.03 7.39 -14.72
N GLN A 54 14.10 6.95 -14.05
CA GLN A 54 14.93 5.81 -14.49
C GLN A 54 14.66 4.60 -13.59
N PHE A 55 14.20 3.52 -14.20
CA PHE A 55 13.89 2.28 -13.51
C PHE A 55 15.16 1.42 -13.34
N ASP A 56 15.58 1.20 -12.10
CA ASP A 56 16.54 0.16 -11.75
C ASP A 56 15.95 -1.23 -12.06
N HIS A 57 16.72 -2.11 -12.70
CA HIS A 57 16.22 -3.37 -13.23
C HIS A 57 15.64 -4.28 -12.14
N ASP A 58 16.45 -4.66 -11.14
CA ASP A 58 16.09 -5.69 -10.17
C ASP A 58 14.97 -5.22 -9.25
N THR A 59 15.03 -3.97 -8.80
CA THR A 59 13.98 -3.36 -7.98
C THR A 59 12.65 -3.30 -8.74
N THR A 60 12.69 -2.91 -10.02
CA THR A 60 11.48 -2.84 -10.84
C THR A 60 10.90 -4.23 -11.07
N MET A 61 11.71 -5.23 -11.38
CA MET A 61 11.22 -6.61 -11.57
C MET A 61 10.54 -7.16 -10.31
N ALA A 62 11.07 -6.86 -9.12
CA ALA A 62 10.43 -7.22 -7.85
C ALA A 62 9.07 -6.51 -7.68
N ILE A 63 9.00 -5.20 -7.93
CA ILE A 63 7.75 -4.43 -7.86
C ILE A 63 6.70 -4.98 -8.84
N LEU A 64 7.10 -5.26 -10.08
CA LEU A 64 6.22 -5.77 -11.12
C LEU A 64 5.73 -7.19 -10.82
N ALA A 65 6.53 -8.03 -10.15
CA ALA A 65 6.05 -9.30 -9.61
C ALA A 65 4.98 -9.11 -8.53
N GLY A 66 5.09 -8.03 -7.73
CA GLY A 66 4.03 -7.56 -6.83
C GLY A 66 2.73 -7.31 -7.58
N PHE A 67 2.74 -6.47 -8.62
CA PHE A 67 1.56 -6.15 -9.41
C PHE A 67 0.97 -7.34 -10.18
N ALA A 68 1.82 -8.13 -10.86
CA ALA A 68 1.37 -9.24 -11.69
C ALA A 68 0.85 -10.44 -10.88
N TYR A 69 1.51 -10.76 -9.76
CA TYR A 69 1.29 -12.01 -9.04
C TYR A 69 0.83 -11.82 -7.59
N ASN A 70 0.48 -10.59 -7.20
CA ASN A 70 0.10 -10.23 -5.84
C ASN A 70 1.15 -10.64 -4.79
N ARG A 71 2.43 -10.52 -5.13
CA ARG A 71 3.53 -10.70 -4.16
C ARG A 71 3.51 -9.53 -3.18
N ARG A 72 3.72 -9.83 -1.89
CA ARG A 72 3.89 -8.82 -0.84
C ARG A 72 5.33 -8.36 -0.90
N VAL A 73 5.62 -7.22 -1.51
CA VAL A 73 7.02 -6.81 -1.77
C VAL A 73 7.47 -5.76 -0.78
N MET A 74 8.62 -5.99 -0.15
CA MET A 74 9.28 -4.99 0.70
C MET A 74 10.55 -4.49 0.01
N ILE A 75 10.69 -3.17 -0.13
CA ILE A 75 11.89 -2.54 -0.69
C ILE A 75 12.74 -1.97 0.42
N GLN A 76 14.00 -2.39 0.46
CA GLN A 76 14.98 -1.90 1.42
C GLN A 76 15.97 -0.93 0.75
N GLY A 77 16.39 0.08 1.50
CA GLY A 77 17.50 0.95 1.12
C GLY A 77 17.62 2.15 2.05
N TYR A 78 18.70 2.92 1.93
CA TYR A 78 18.91 4.13 2.72
C TYR A 78 17.80 5.17 2.51
N HIS A 79 17.66 6.13 3.44
CA HIS A 79 16.73 7.23 3.26
C HIS A 79 17.09 8.05 2.01
N GLY A 80 16.08 8.61 1.33
CA GLY A 80 16.32 9.47 0.16
C GLY A 80 16.75 8.73 -1.13
N THR A 81 16.77 7.39 -1.16
CA THR A 81 17.09 6.63 -2.39
C THR A 81 15.89 6.40 -3.32
N GLY A 82 14.73 7.00 -3.03
CA GLY A 82 13.57 6.96 -3.92
C GLY A 82 12.71 5.69 -3.88
N LYS A 83 12.81 4.85 -2.83
CA LYS A 83 12.09 3.56 -2.71
C LYS A 83 10.58 3.67 -2.96
N SER A 84 9.92 4.60 -2.25
CA SER A 84 8.47 4.81 -2.34
C SER A 84 8.09 5.37 -3.70
N THR A 85 8.89 6.31 -4.21
CA THR A 85 8.75 6.88 -5.55
C THR A 85 8.90 5.82 -6.64
N HIS A 86 9.75 4.81 -6.45
CA HIS A 86 9.91 3.71 -7.39
C HIS A 86 8.61 2.90 -7.54
N ILE A 87 7.96 2.57 -6.42
CA ILE A 87 6.66 1.90 -6.41
C ILE A 87 5.60 2.79 -7.06
N GLU A 88 5.56 4.08 -6.70
CA GLU A 88 4.60 5.05 -7.26
C GLU A 88 4.77 5.20 -8.77
N GLN A 89 6.00 5.27 -9.28
CA GLN A 89 6.25 5.38 -10.71
C GLN A 89 5.93 4.09 -11.46
N ALA A 90 6.15 2.93 -10.83
CA ALA A 90 5.68 1.66 -11.39
C ALA A 90 4.14 1.62 -11.48
N ALA A 91 3.45 2.02 -10.41
CA ALA A 91 1.99 2.12 -10.38
C ALA A 91 1.46 3.11 -11.43
N ALA A 92 2.10 4.27 -11.57
CA ALA A 92 1.76 5.30 -12.56
C ALA A 92 1.81 4.75 -13.99
N ARG A 93 2.86 3.99 -14.34
CA ARG A 93 2.97 3.36 -15.68
C ARG A 93 1.94 2.26 -15.93
N LEU A 94 1.46 1.60 -14.88
CA LEU A 94 0.40 0.59 -14.96
C LEU A 94 -1.01 1.19 -14.83
N ASN A 95 -1.14 2.51 -14.67
CA ASN A 95 -2.37 3.19 -14.23
C ASN A 95 -3.02 2.53 -13.00
N TRP A 96 -2.22 1.96 -12.11
CA TRP A 96 -2.72 1.27 -10.93
C TRP A 96 -2.96 2.29 -9.81
N PRO A 97 -4.19 2.42 -9.27
CA PRO A 97 -4.46 3.28 -8.13
C PRO A 97 -3.51 2.98 -6.97
N CYS A 98 -2.81 3.97 -6.43
CA CYS A 98 -1.76 3.76 -5.44
C CYS A 98 -1.94 4.69 -4.24
N VAL A 99 -2.13 4.08 -3.06
CA VAL A 99 -2.26 4.77 -1.79
C VAL A 99 -1.00 4.56 -0.98
N ARG A 100 -0.35 5.64 -0.56
CA ARG A 100 0.80 5.60 0.34
C ARG A 100 0.42 6.02 1.75
N VAL A 101 0.80 5.22 2.74
CA VAL A 101 0.63 5.50 4.16
C VAL A 101 2.01 5.50 4.82
N ASN A 102 2.44 6.64 5.37
CA ASN A 102 3.66 6.70 6.15
C ASN A 102 3.41 6.17 7.57
N LEU A 103 4.23 5.22 8.04
CA LEU A 103 4.10 4.60 9.36
C LEU A 103 4.81 5.36 10.49
N ASP A 104 5.15 6.63 10.27
CA ASP A 104 5.71 7.51 11.30
C ASP A 104 4.83 7.64 12.57
N SER A 105 5.32 8.36 13.57
CA SER A 105 4.69 8.49 14.89
C SER A 105 3.24 9.04 14.89
N HIS A 106 2.77 9.65 13.80
CA HIS A 106 1.43 10.24 13.72
C HIS A 106 0.34 9.22 13.36
N ILE A 107 0.67 8.12 12.68
CA ILE A 107 -0.35 7.14 12.30
C ILE A 107 -0.84 6.38 13.53
N SER A 108 -2.16 6.29 13.69
CA SER A 108 -2.78 5.52 14.77
C SER A 108 -3.54 4.30 14.25
N ARG A 109 -3.85 3.37 15.14
CA ARG A 109 -4.75 2.24 14.85
C ARG A 109 -6.11 2.71 14.32
N ILE A 110 -6.60 3.85 14.80
CA ILE A 110 -7.88 4.43 14.38
C ILE A 110 -7.81 4.94 12.94
N ASP A 111 -6.69 5.54 12.53
CA ASP A 111 -6.49 5.99 11.15
C ASP A 111 -6.44 4.80 10.18
N LEU A 112 -5.86 3.68 10.63
CA LEU A 112 -5.74 2.47 9.83
C LEU A 112 -7.07 1.70 9.71
N LEU A 113 -7.79 1.50 10.82
CA LEU A 113 -9.01 0.68 10.87
C LEU A 113 -10.31 1.46 10.74
N GLY A 114 -10.34 2.70 11.22
CA GLY A 114 -11.54 3.51 11.32
C GLY A 114 -12.06 3.68 12.75
N LYS A 115 -13.16 4.42 12.85
CA LYS A 115 -13.85 4.71 14.12
C LYS A 115 -15.33 4.97 13.87
N ASP A 116 -16.13 4.79 14.91
CA ASP A 116 -17.47 5.36 14.95
C ASP A 116 -17.40 6.88 14.99
N ALA A 117 -18.15 7.52 14.10
CA ALA A 117 -18.28 8.96 14.01
C ALA A 117 -19.76 9.35 14.13
N ILE A 118 -20.03 10.41 14.88
CA ILE A 118 -21.36 11.01 14.93
C ILE A 118 -21.49 11.94 13.73
N ILE A 119 -22.42 11.63 12.84
CA ILE A 119 -22.78 12.48 11.70
C ILE A 119 -24.21 12.98 11.85
N LEU A 120 -24.52 14.10 11.18
CA LEU A 120 -25.88 14.60 11.07
C LEU A 120 -26.49 14.07 9.78
N ARG A 121 -27.55 13.26 9.89
CA ARG A 121 -28.37 12.84 8.75
C ARG A 121 -29.81 13.33 9.02
N ASP A 122 -30.32 14.15 8.10
CA ASP A 122 -31.66 14.76 8.22
C ASP A 122 -31.89 15.48 9.56
N GLY A 123 -30.87 16.18 10.05
CA GLY A 123 -30.91 16.92 11.32
C GLY A 123 -30.85 16.05 12.59
N LYS A 124 -30.69 14.72 12.46
CA LYS A 124 -30.54 13.79 13.59
C LYS A 124 -29.09 13.33 13.72
N GLN A 125 -28.61 13.23 14.96
CA GLN A 125 -27.31 12.62 15.25
C GLN A 125 -27.42 11.11 15.06
N VAL A 126 -26.62 10.57 14.15
CA VAL A 126 -26.51 9.14 13.87
C VAL A 126 -25.06 8.74 14.02
N THR A 127 -24.81 7.62 14.71
CA THR A 127 -23.49 7.02 14.76
C THR A 127 -23.28 6.16 13.52
N GLU A 128 -22.26 6.47 12.75
CA GLU A 128 -21.87 5.71 11.56
C GLU A 128 -20.39 5.37 11.65
N PHE A 129 -20.04 4.13 11.33
CA PHE A 129 -18.63 3.73 11.27
C PHE A 129 -18.00 4.33 10.03
N ARG A 130 -16.93 5.10 10.22
CA ARG A 130 -16.09 5.57 9.12
C ARG A 130 -14.88 4.64 9.00
N GLU A 131 -14.82 3.94 7.86
CA GLU A 131 -13.69 3.06 7.54
C GLU A 131 -12.38 3.85 7.50
N GLY A 132 -11.34 3.27 8.10
CA GLY A 132 -9.97 3.74 7.95
C GLY A 132 -9.39 3.30 6.62
N ILE A 133 -8.14 3.67 6.37
CA ILE A 133 -7.54 3.45 5.05
C ILE A 133 -7.39 1.96 4.69
N LEU A 134 -7.19 1.07 5.68
CA LEU A 134 -6.92 -0.33 5.42
C LEU A 134 -8.18 -1.15 5.04
N PRO A 135 -9.31 -1.09 5.77
CA PRO A 135 -10.57 -1.68 5.30
C PRO A 135 -10.97 -1.18 3.92
N TRP A 136 -10.83 0.12 3.68
CA TRP A 136 -11.13 0.71 2.38
C TRP A 136 -10.23 0.12 1.30
N ALA A 137 -8.90 0.19 1.46
CA ALA A 137 -7.95 -0.29 0.44
C ALA A 137 -8.12 -1.79 0.15
N LEU A 138 -8.40 -2.61 1.17
CA LEU A 138 -8.65 -4.04 0.99
C LEU A 138 -9.86 -4.34 0.11
N GLN A 139 -10.84 -3.44 0.02
CA GLN A 139 -12.05 -3.64 -0.78
C GLN A 139 -11.94 -3.12 -2.21
N HIS A 140 -10.83 -2.47 -2.59
CA HIS A 140 -10.66 -1.82 -3.89
C HIS A 140 -9.46 -2.38 -4.68
N PRO A 141 -9.48 -2.26 -6.02
CA PRO A 141 -8.37 -2.67 -6.88
C PRO A 141 -7.22 -1.65 -6.86
N CYS A 142 -6.57 -1.48 -5.71
CA CYS A 142 -5.47 -0.53 -5.52
C CYS A 142 -4.20 -1.18 -4.96
N ALA A 143 -3.07 -0.52 -5.12
CA ALA A 143 -1.86 -0.77 -4.38
C ALA A 143 -1.84 0.06 -3.10
N LEU A 144 -1.58 -0.59 -1.97
CA LEU A 144 -1.30 0.08 -0.70
C LEU A 144 0.21 -0.04 -0.41
N VAL A 145 0.84 1.09 -0.12
CA VAL A 145 2.26 1.18 0.22
C VAL A 145 2.40 1.64 1.66
N PHE A 146 2.96 0.79 2.52
CA PHE A 146 3.40 1.20 3.85
C PHE A 146 4.83 1.74 3.77
N ASP A 147 4.95 3.06 3.86
CA ASP A 147 6.23 3.75 3.87
C ASP A 147 6.83 3.76 5.29
N GLU A 148 8.16 3.71 5.38
CA GLU A 148 8.91 3.66 6.65
C GLU A 148 8.39 2.56 7.59
N TYR A 149 8.30 1.35 7.06
CA TYR A 149 7.64 0.24 7.73
C TYR A 149 8.21 -0.08 9.12
N ASP A 150 9.52 0.07 9.30
CA ASP A 150 10.23 -0.10 10.56
C ASP A 150 9.96 1.01 11.58
N ALA A 151 9.39 2.16 11.21
CA ALA A 151 8.99 3.21 12.14
C ALA A 151 7.62 2.94 12.81
N GLY A 152 6.87 1.94 12.33
CA GLY A 152 5.52 1.66 12.77
C GLY A 152 5.39 1.34 14.26
N ARG A 153 4.40 1.97 14.91
CA ARG A 153 4.07 1.69 16.32
C ARG A 153 3.58 0.24 16.50
N PRO A 154 3.90 -0.44 17.61
CA PRO A 154 3.54 -1.85 17.80
C PRO A 154 2.05 -2.18 17.63
N ASP A 155 1.15 -1.30 18.09
CA ASP A 155 -0.30 -1.47 17.97
C ASP A 155 -0.82 -1.35 16.54
N VAL A 156 -0.13 -0.56 15.70
CA VAL A 156 -0.39 -0.42 14.26
C VAL A 156 0.17 -1.64 13.52
N MET A 157 1.40 -2.04 13.83
CA MET A 157 2.05 -3.21 13.21
C MET A 157 1.28 -4.49 13.44
N PHE A 158 0.66 -4.67 14.62
CA PHE A 158 -0.21 -5.81 14.90
C PHE A 158 -1.40 -5.91 13.95
N VAL A 159 -1.97 -4.78 13.52
CA VAL A 159 -3.04 -4.77 12.51
C VAL A 159 -2.50 -5.20 11.15
N ILE A 160 -1.35 -4.68 10.75
CA ILE A 160 -0.74 -4.99 9.45
C ILE A 160 -0.30 -6.46 9.37
N GLN A 161 0.16 -7.06 10.47
CA GLN A 161 0.51 -8.48 10.50
C GLN A 161 -0.63 -9.39 10.06
N ARG A 162 -1.88 -9.04 10.39
CA ARG A 162 -3.06 -9.86 10.05
C ARG A 162 -3.36 -9.88 8.56
N ILE A 163 -3.13 -8.77 7.85
CA ILE A 163 -3.36 -8.71 6.39
C ILE A 163 -2.25 -9.39 5.59
N LEU A 164 -1.08 -9.59 6.21
CA LEU A 164 0.05 -10.34 5.66
C LEU A 164 -0.11 -11.87 5.83
N GLU A 165 -1.10 -12.34 6.60
CA GLU A 165 -1.42 -13.77 6.69
C GLU A 165 -1.92 -14.31 5.34
N ALA A 166 -1.80 -15.63 5.12
CA ALA A 166 -2.05 -16.27 3.83
C ALA A 166 -3.44 -15.98 3.23
N ASP A 167 -4.47 -15.87 4.07
CA ASP A 167 -5.84 -15.55 3.64
C ASP A 167 -6.08 -14.05 3.47
N GLY A 168 -5.23 -13.19 4.05
CA GLY A 168 -5.32 -11.73 4.03
C GLY A 168 -6.64 -11.13 4.56
N LYS A 169 -7.53 -11.94 5.14
CA LYS A 169 -8.85 -11.51 5.61
C LYS A 169 -8.73 -10.60 6.82
N MET A 170 -9.52 -9.54 6.81
CA MET A 170 -9.64 -8.64 7.95
C MET A 170 -11.01 -8.83 8.61
N THR A 171 -11.00 -9.17 9.90
CA THR A 171 -12.23 -9.21 10.71
C THR A 171 -12.35 -7.92 11.50
N LEU A 172 -13.40 -7.14 11.22
CA LEU A 172 -13.81 -5.99 12.03
C LEU A 172 -14.82 -6.47 13.06
N LEU A 173 -14.35 -6.79 14.27
CA LEU A 173 -15.16 -7.39 15.34
C LEU A 173 -16.33 -6.49 15.75
N ASP A 174 -16.09 -5.19 15.87
CA ASP A 174 -17.10 -4.22 16.29
C ASP A 174 -18.27 -4.11 15.29
N GLN A 175 -18.01 -4.44 14.02
CA GLN A 175 -19.03 -4.47 12.96
C GLN A 175 -19.55 -5.87 12.65
N ASN A 176 -18.99 -6.92 13.27
CA ASN A 176 -19.24 -8.31 12.88
C ASN A 176 -19.05 -8.55 11.35
N LYS A 177 -18.06 -7.87 10.74
CA LYS A 177 -17.80 -7.88 9.30
C LYS A 177 -16.46 -8.59 9.02
N VAL A 178 -16.44 -9.44 7.99
CA VAL A 178 -15.21 -10.04 7.46
C VAL A 178 -14.97 -9.46 6.07
N ILE A 179 -13.87 -8.74 5.91
CA ILE A 179 -13.41 -8.16 4.66
C ILE A 179 -12.42 -9.13 4.02
N LYS A 180 -12.69 -9.47 2.76
CA LYS A 180 -11.76 -10.22 1.91
C LYS A 180 -11.01 -9.23 1.03
N PRO A 181 -9.68 -9.36 0.87
CA PRO A 181 -8.94 -8.54 -0.07
C PRO A 181 -9.51 -8.66 -1.48
N HIS A 182 -9.62 -7.52 -2.16
CA HIS A 182 -9.94 -7.45 -3.56
C HIS A 182 -8.90 -8.26 -4.38
N PRO A 183 -9.27 -9.01 -5.43
CA PRO A 183 -8.32 -9.79 -6.23
C PRO A 183 -7.17 -8.95 -6.83
N TYR A 184 -7.44 -7.66 -7.04
CA TYR A 184 -6.50 -6.68 -7.57
C TYR A 184 -6.01 -5.68 -6.49
N PHE A 185 -6.18 -6.01 -5.21
CA PHE A 185 -5.44 -5.32 -4.15
C PHE A 185 -3.96 -5.75 -4.19
N ARG A 186 -3.05 -4.80 -4.06
CA ARG A 186 -1.60 -5.03 -3.98
C ARG A 186 -1.04 -4.40 -2.73
N LEU A 187 0.01 -5.01 -2.16
CA LEU A 187 0.58 -4.54 -0.90
C LEU A 187 2.09 -4.48 -1.01
N PHE A 188 2.62 -3.30 -0.75
CA PHE A 188 4.04 -2.99 -0.76
C PHE A 188 4.45 -2.37 0.57
N SER A 189 5.73 -2.45 0.88
CA SER A 189 6.33 -1.66 1.95
C SER A 189 7.72 -1.18 1.57
N THR A 190 8.18 -0.13 2.25
CA THR A 190 9.56 0.33 2.18
C THR A 190 10.14 0.33 3.60
N THR A 191 11.44 0.09 3.72
CA THR A 191 12.11 0.12 5.03
C THR A 191 13.52 0.69 4.90
N ASN A 192 13.99 1.36 5.95
CA ASN A 192 15.33 1.93 6.00
C ASN A 192 16.33 0.96 6.64
N THR A 193 15.88 0.18 7.61
CA THR A 193 16.64 -0.85 8.30
C THR A 193 16.05 -2.22 7.95
N VAL A 194 16.83 -3.31 7.99
CA VAL A 194 16.35 -4.68 7.69
C VAL A 194 15.40 -5.22 8.80
N GLY A 195 14.66 -4.35 9.49
CA GLY A 195 13.95 -4.69 10.72
C GLY A 195 14.87 -5.02 11.90
N LEU A 196 16.18 -4.74 11.80
CA LEU A 196 17.13 -4.89 12.90
C LEU A 196 17.10 -3.71 13.87
N GLY A 197 16.25 -2.71 13.60
CA GLY A 197 16.33 -1.39 14.19
C GLY A 197 17.58 -0.66 13.73
N ASP A 198 17.87 0.45 14.40
CA ASP A 198 19.05 1.24 14.12
C ASP A 198 20.26 0.74 14.92
N THR A 199 21.10 -0.07 14.29
CA THR A 199 22.40 -0.47 14.85
C THR A 199 23.48 0.60 14.69
N THR A 200 23.18 1.68 13.97
CA THR A 200 24.14 2.71 13.53
C THR A 200 24.00 4.06 14.22
N GLY A 201 22.86 4.34 14.87
CA GLY A 201 22.53 5.64 15.45
C GLY A 201 21.99 6.67 14.44
N LEU A 202 21.75 6.29 13.18
CA LEU A 202 21.31 7.17 12.09
C LEU A 202 19.79 7.34 11.99
N TYR A 203 18.99 6.45 12.58
CA TYR A 203 17.56 6.38 12.40
C TYR A 203 16.82 6.39 13.75
N HIS A 204 16.38 7.58 14.17
CA HIS A 204 15.54 7.71 15.34
C HIS A 204 14.12 7.18 15.07
N GLY A 205 13.65 6.25 15.91
CA GLY A 205 12.26 5.77 15.90
C GLY A 205 12.04 4.42 15.23
N THR A 206 13.03 3.85 14.54
CA THR A 206 12.92 2.50 13.95
C THR A 206 12.89 1.44 15.03
N GLN A 207 11.94 0.51 14.92
CA GLN A 207 11.74 -0.62 15.80
C GLN A 207 12.33 -1.89 15.19
N GLN A 208 12.72 -2.84 16.04
CA GLN A 208 12.97 -4.19 15.56
C GLN A 208 11.67 -4.83 15.09
N ILE A 209 11.71 -5.38 13.88
CA ILE A 209 10.58 -6.10 13.29
C ILE A 209 10.73 -7.58 13.67
N ASN A 210 9.62 -8.21 14.06
CA ASN A 210 9.61 -9.64 14.34
C ASN A 210 9.95 -10.44 13.06
N GLN A 211 10.84 -11.44 13.17
CA GLN A 211 11.24 -12.28 12.05
C GLN A 211 10.06 -12.91 11.29
N GLY A 212 9.04 -13.40 11.99
CA GLY A 212 7.85 -13.97 11.36
C GLY A 212 6.99 -12.96 10.60
N GLN A 213 7.17 -11.65 10.84
CA GLN A 213 6.57 -10.59 10.04
C GLN A 213 7.42 -10.29 8.81
N MET A 214 8.75 -10.36 8.92
CA MET A 214 9.67 -10.22 7.78
C MET A 214 9.50 -11.37 6.77
N ASP A 215 9.34 -12.61 7.24
CA ASP A 215 9.18 -13.80 6.39
C ASP A 215 7.89 -13.80 5.56
N ARG A 216 6.97 -12.87 5.82
CA ARG A 216 5.72 -12.68 5.04
C ARG A 216 5.87 -11.69 3.88
N TRP A 217 6.99 -11.00 3.82
CA TRP A 217 7.39 -10.20 2.66
C TRP A 217 8.27 -11.07 1.74
N SER A 218 8.08 -10.88 0.43
CA SER A 218 8.81 -11.54 -0.66
C SER A 218 9.99 -10.71 -1.12
#